data_AF-A0A962KD53-F1
#
_entry.id   AF-A0A962KD53-F1
#
_cell.length_a   1.000
_cell.length_b   1.000
_cell.length_c   1.000
_cell.angle_alpha   90.00
_cell.angle_beta   90.00
_cell.angle_gamma   90.00
#
_symmetry.space_group_name_H-M   'P 1'
#
loop_
_entity.id
_entity.type
_entity.pdbx_description
1 polymer ?
#
loop_
_entity_poly.entity_id
_entity_poly.type
_entity_poly.pdbx_seq_one_letter_code
_entity_poly.pdbx_strand_id
1 'polypeptide(L)'
;MSRFATRIKATLSRFFIAPLGLALLCSSLYAGELLSAADQLRPNENGLPPPLPKPLNLSVCFFDMQGKNGDFYSRAKDLALIAQRWNVIADIKVFTDERVAADNFKAGRCDAAGISTMRARQFNLFMGSIEAVGAVTNYEQLRLLLRTLLDPKIVPLTITEPYQILGVLPVGGTYIHVKDRAISSIEKAAGKKIAVLDWDKSQTEIVNKIGAHPVPSNLSNFASQFNNGQVDIIVAPALVFRPFELSRGLGENGGIYRLPLTQMTASFVINRDRIKKQLPDLDEKLVAFRAIADQFVDQILNQTYAWIDKAEADIPSRYWLAIDPQNEKKYAEMLRTARIEMTKQGYYDPKMIELLKRIRCKLAPENAECTQTDE
;
A
#
# COMPACT_ATOMS: atom_id res chain seq x y z
N MET A 1 23.47 70.39 25.33
CA MET A 1 22.78 71.30 26.26
C MET A 1 21.29 71.21 25.93
N SER A 2 20.49 70.49 26.75
CA SER A 2 19.59 71.08 27.78
C SER A 2 18.29 71.63 27.16
N ARG A 3 17.05 71.32 27.55
CA ARG A 3 16.43 70.61 28.70
C ARG A 3 14.90 70.51 28.43
N PHE A 4 14.25 69.45 28.94
CA PHE A 4 12.93 69.34 29.62
C PHE A 4 11.65 69.91 28.95
N ALA A 5 10.63 69.12 28.57
CA ALA A 5 9.66 68.32 29.37
C ALA A 5 8.44 69.11 29.90
N THR A 6 7.22 68.74 29.48
CA THR A 6 5.97 68.95 30.26
C THR A 6 4.95 67.81 30.06
N ARG A 7 4.43 67.31 31.21
CA ARG A 7 3.36 66.32 31.55
C ARG A 7 2.05 66.41 30.74
N ILE A 8 1.30 65.35 30.38
CA ILE A 8 0.53 64.26 31.10
C ILE A 8 -0.84 64.68 31.71
N LYS A 9 -1.88 63.88 31.35
CA LYS A 9 -3.25 63.62 31.92
C LYS A 9 -4.40 64.15 31.02
N ALA A 10 -5.55 63.51 30.76
CA ALA A 10 -6.22 62.26 31.20
C ALA A 10 -7.55 62.16 30.39
N THR A 11 -7.87 61.10 29.62
CA THR A 11 -8.73 59.92 29.96
C THR A 11 -10.12 59.94 29.25
N LEU A 12 -10.60 58.74 28.87
CA LEU A 12 -11.93 58.32 28.33
C LEU A 12 -12.11 58.54 26.81
N SER A 13 -12.58 57.59 25.99
CA SER A 13 -13.38 56.39 26.22
C SER A 13 -13.35 55.46 24.97
N ARG A 14 -13.27 54.15 25.21
CA ARG A 14 -13.84 53.01 24.45
C ARG A 14 -13.80 53.06 22.91
N PHE A 15 -13.06 52.14 22.30
CA PHE A 15 -13.61 50.95 21.62
C PHE A 15 -12.43 50.08 21.15
N PHE A 16 -12.21 48.98 21.85
CA PHE A 16 -11.40 47.86 21.37
C PHE A 16 -12.18 47.19 20.25
N ILE A 17 -11.71 47.30 19.01
CA ILE A 17 -12.09 46.40 17.91
C ILE A 17 -10.79 45.71 17.50
N ALA A 18 -10.71 44.42 17.77
CA ALA A 18 -9.57 43.56 17.48
C ALA A 18 -9.33 43.42 15.96
N PRO A 19 -8.08 43.29 15.48
CA PRO A 19 -7.82 42.68 14.19
C PRO A 19 -7.68 41.17 14.39
N LEU A 20 -8.77 40.48 14.71
CA LEU A 20 -8.85 39.02 14.69
C LEU A 20 -9.63 38.62 13.44
N GLY A 21 -8.96 38.54 12.30
CA GLY A 21 -9.67 38.30 11.04
C GLY A 21 -8.81 38.03 9.82
N LEU A 22 -7.60 37.51 9.98
CA LEU A 22 -6.75 37.15 8.84
C LEU A 22 -5.75 36.03 9.18
N ALA A 23 -6.25 34.94 9.78
CA ALA A 23 -5.44 33.74 10.02
C ALA A 23 -6.32 32.49 10.21
N LEU A 24 -7.26 32.23 9.31
CA LEU A 24 -8.13 31.03 9.39
C LEU A 24 -8.79 30.70 8.05
N LEU A 25 -8.01 30.61 6.96
CA LEU A 25 -8.52 30.15 5.66
C LEU A 25 -7.58 29.19 4.91
N CYS A 26 -6.52 28.67 5.55
CA CYS A 26 -5.55 27.80 4.86
C CYS A 26 -5.50 26.34 5.36
N SER A 27 -6.51 25.86 6.09
CA SER A 27 -6.51 24.50 6.65
C SER A 27 -7.70 23.62 6.20
N SER A 28 -8.35 23.93 5.08
CA SER A 28 -9.46 23.13 4.53
C SER A 28 -9.19 22.53 3.14
N LEU A 29 -7.93 22.46 2.69
CA LEU A 29 -7.54 21.80 1.45
C LEU A 29 -7.02 20.36 1.69
N TYR A 30 -7.77 19.57 2.43
CA TYR A 30 -7.64 18.10 2.43
C TYR A 30 -9.02 17.43 2.47
N ALA A 31 -10.02 18.05 1.81
CA ALA A 31 -11.24 17.32 1.46
C ALA A 31 -10.83 16.19 0.50
N GLY A 32 -11.13 14.94 0.87
CA GLY A 32 -10.66 13.73 0.21
C GLY A 32 -10.89 13.75 -1.30
N GLU A 33 -9.80 13.91 -2.06
CA GLU A 33 -9.79 13.81 -3.52
C GLU A 33 -10.00 12.36 -4.02
N LEU A 34 -10.17 11.39 -3.11
CA LEU A 34 -10.05 9.98 -3.45
C LEU A 34 -11.03 9.53 -4.53
N LEU A 35 -12.24 10.07 -4.57
CA LEU A 35 -13.28 9.49 -5.40
C LEU A 35 -14.20 10.56 -5.97
N SER A 36 -13.81 11.19 -7.08
CA SER A 36 -14.83 11.72 -8.02
C SER A 36 -15.82 10.63 -8.46
N ALA A 37 -15.45 9.34 -8.31
CA ALA A 37 -16.31 8.19 -8.51
C ALA A 37 -17.36 8.03 -7.40
N ALA A 38 -17.13 8.59 -6.21
CA ALA A 38 -18.03 8.43 -5.08
C ALA A 38 -19.41 9.00 -5.40
N ASP A 39 -19.50 10.09 -6.16
CA ASP A 39 -20.78 10.65 -6.56
C ASP A 39 -21.58 9.72 -7.47
N GLN A 40 -20.90 8.87 -8.24
CA GLN A 40 -21.52 7.88 -9.14
C GLN A 40 -21.88 6.57 -8.41
N LEU A 41 -21.27 6.32 -7.26
CA LEU A 41 -21.55 5.18 -6.39
C LEU A 41 -22.77 5.45 -5.49
N ARG A 42 -23.96 5.42 -6.10
CA ARG A 42 -25.24 5.61 -5.41
C ARG A 42 -26.14 4.38 -5.54
N PRO A 43 -26.77 3.90 -4.46
CA PRO A 43 -27.69 2.77 -4.54
C PRO A 43 -28.86 3.05 -5.49
N ASN A 44 -29.30 2.05 -6.25
CA ASN A 44 -30.38 2.12 -7.25
C ASN A 44 -30.14 3.07 -8.43
N GLU A 45 -28.95 3.63 -8.61
CA GLU A 45 -28.59 4.45 -9.76
C GLU A 45 -27.63 3.69 -10.68
N ASN A 46 -27.64 3.99 -11.99
CA ASN A 46 -26.67 3.45 -12.96
C ASN A 46 -26.50 1.91 -12.97
N GLY A 47 -27.58 1.17 -12.65
CA GLY A 47 -27.55 -0.29 -12.56
C GLY A 47 -26.96 -0.85 -11.25
N LEU A 48 -26.69 0.01 -10.26
CA LEU A 48 -26.16 -0.38 -8.96
C LEU A 48 -27.26 -0.96 -8.05
N PRO A 49 -26.93 -1.96 -7.21
CA PRO A 49 -27.90 -2.65 -6.37
C PRO A 49 -28.53 -1.73 -5.31
N PRO A 50 -29.72 -2.10 -4.79
CA PRO A 50 -30.30 -1.41 -3.64
C PRO A 50 -29.44 -1.58 -2.38
N PRO A 51 -29.62 -0.71 -1.37
CA PRO A 51 -29.04 -0.91 -0.05
C PRO A 51 -29.50 -2.23 0.58
N LEU A 52 -28.70 -2.77 1.51
CA LEU A 52 -29.12 -3.93 2.29
C LEU A 52 -30.40 -3.61 3.08
N PRO A 53 -31.41 -4.51 3.12
CA PRO A 53 -32.66 -4.25 3.84
C PRO A 53 -32.47 -4.00 5.34
N LYS A 54 -31.40 -4.58 5.92
CA LYS A 54 -30.99 -4.36 7.31
C LYS A 54 -29.53 -3.91 7.34
N PRO A 55 -29.14 -3.02 8.26
CA PRO A 55 -27.75 -2.65 8.46
C PRO A 55 -26.86 -3.85 8.76
N LEU A 56 -25.80 -4.00 7.98
CA LEU A 56 -24.71 -4.93 8.27
C LEU A 56 -23.62 -4.17 9.03
N ASN A 57 -23.42 -4.51 10.31
CA ASN A 57 -22.37 -3.90 11.13
C ASN A 57 -21.11 -4.77 11.06
N LEU A 58 -20.00 -4.17 10.62
CA LEU A 58 -18.72 -4.83 10.47
C LEU A 58 -17.67 -4.16 11.34
N SER A 59 -16.98 -4.95 12.17
CA SER A 59 -15.77 -4.49 12.83
C SER A 59 -14.54 -4.75 11.94
N VAL A 60 -13.73 -3.72 11.69
CA VAL A 60 -12.58 -3.80 10.78
C VAL A 60 -11.29 -3.51 11.53
N CYS A 61 -10.37 -4.47 11.55
CA CYS A 61 -9.02 -4.29 12.06
C CYS A 61 -8.15 -3.68 10.94
N PHE A 62 -7.87 -2.39 11.02
CA PHE A 62 -7.20 -1.65 9.95
C PHE A 62 -5.79 -1.25 10.38
N PHE A 63 -4.80 -1.60 9.56
CA PHE A 63 -3.43 -1.17 9.75
C PHE A 63 -3.16 0.14 8.99
N ASP A 64 -2.67 1.14 9.72
CA ASP A 64 -2.05 2.33 9.14
C ASP A 64 -0.83 2.68 10.00
N MET A 65 0.34 2.77 9.37
CA MET A 65 1.59 3.10 10.05
C MET A 65 1.55 4.46 10.77
N GLN A 66 0.73 5.41 10.32
CA GLN A 66 0.53 6.72 10.94
C GLN A 66 -0.73 6.76 11.83
N GLY A 67 -1.39 5.62 12.05
CA GLY A 67 -2.58 5.49 12.87
C GLY A 67 -3.75 6.30 12.31
N LYS A 68 -4.53 6.94 13.19
CA LYS A 68 -5.74 7.70 12.80
C LYS A 68 -5.46 8.97 11.97
N ASN A 69 -4.21 9.37 11.86
CA ASN A 69 -3.79 10.53 11.06
C ASN A 69 -3.22 10.11 9.70
N GLY A 70 -3.18 8.82 9.40
CA GLY A 70 -2.59 8.32 8.17
C GLY A 70 -3.50 8.44 6.94
N ASP A 71 -2.84 8.57 5.79
CA ASP A 71 -3.51 8.71 4.50
C ASP A 71 -4.30 7.45 4.12
N PHE A 72 -3.83 6.25 4.49
CA PHE A 72 -4.54 5.00 4.20
C PHE A 72 -5.83 4.91 5.02
N TYR A 73 -5.79 5.30 6.30
CA TYR A 73 -6.97 5.39 7.13
C TYR A 73 -7.94 6.47 6.64
N SER A 74 -7.44 7.62 6.18
CA SER A 74 -8.30 8.64 5.57
C SER A 74 -9.09 8.06 4.40
N ARG A 75 -8.43 7.31 3.52
CA ARG A 75 -9.06 6.65 2.37
C ARG A 75 -10.01 5.52 2.79
N ALA A 76 -9.68 4.78 3.82
CA ALA A 76 -10.56 3.75 4.37
C ALA A 76 -11.86 4.35 4.95
N LYS A 77 -11.79 5.54 5.56
CA LYS A 77 -13.01 6.27 5.98
C LYS A 77 -13.87 6.66 4.79
N ASP A 78 -13.28 7.15 3.71
CA ASP A 78 -14.02 7.50 2.49
C ASP A 78 -14.77 6.29 1.94
N LEU A 79 -14.10 5.12 1.86
CA LEU A 79 -14.74 3.86 1.46
C LEU A 79 -15.84 3.42 2.43
N ALA A 80 -15.66 3.60 3.74
CA ALA A 80 -16.70 3.30 4.73
C ALA A 80 -17.92 4.20 4.60
N LEU A 81 -17.76 5.49 4.30
CA LEU A 81 -18.86 6.41 4.05
C LEU A 81 -19.64 6.03 2.79
N ILE A 82 -18.95 5.54 1.75
CA ILE A 82 -19.59 5.02 0.55
C ILE A 82 -20.36 3.74 0.86
N ALA A 83 -19.74 2.79 1.58
CA ALA A 83 -20.36 1.54 1.98
C ALA A 83 -21.62 1.75 2.85
N GLN A 84 -21.64 2.80 3.66
CA GLN A 84 -22.79 3.19 4.48
C GLN A 84 -24.04 3.48 3.64
N ARG A 85 -23.89 3.96 2.39
CA ARG A 85 -25.03 4.17 1.47
C ARG A 85 -25.75 2.86 1.15
N TRP A 86 -25.04 1.73 1.19
CA TRP A 86 -25.62 0.39 1.05
C TRP A 86 -25.98 -0.28 2.38
N ASN A 87 -26.09 0.50 3.47
CA ASN A 87 -26.34 -0.02 4.83
C ASN A 87 -25.22 -0.95 5.34
N VAL A 88 -23.99 -0.82 4.84
CA VAL A 88 -22.81 -1.49 5.41
C VAL A 88 -22.10 -0.50 6.32
N ILE A 89 -22.20 -0.71 7.64
CA ILE A 89 -21.64 0.17 8.66
C ILE A 89 -20.34 -0.42 9.19
N ALA A 90 -19.22 0.21 8.84
CA ALA A 90 -17.90 -0.24 9.25
C ALA A 90 -17.38 0.52 10.49
N ASP A 91 -17.16 -0.21 11.59
CA ASP A 91 -16.40 0.26 12.76
C ASP A 91 -14.91 -0.04 12.56
N ILE A 92 -14.15 0.97 12.13
CA ILE A 92 -12.72 0.84 11.82
C ILE A 92 -11.86 1.03 13.07
N LYS A 93 -11.26 -0.07 13.54
CA LYS A 93 -10.27 -0.12 14.61
C LYS A 93 -8.87 0.01 14.03
N VAL A 94 -8.24 1.16 14.22
CA VAL A 94 -6.94 1.47 13.62
C VAL A 94 -5.78 1.03 14.52
N PHE A 95 -4.80 0.35 13.93
CA PHE A 95 -3.58 -0.11 14.58
C PHE A 95 -2.34 0.38 13.82
N THR A 96 -1.30 0.77 14.57
CA THR A 96 0.02 1.15 14.03
C THR A 96 1.01 -0.01 13.96
N ASP A 97 0.69 -1.13 14.63
CA ASP A 97 1.39 -2.42 14.48
C ASP A 97 0.49 -3.35 13.65
N GLU A 98 0.93 -3.66 12.43
CA GLU A 98 0.21 -4.53 11.52
C GLU A 98 0.01 -5.94 12.10
N ARG A 99 0.98 -6.45 12.86
CA ARG A 99 0.87 -7.77 13.50
C ARG A 99 -0.31 -7.77 14.46
N VAL A 100 -0.50 -6.70 15.24
CA VAL A 100 -1.64 -6.56 16.15
C VAL A 100 -2.96 -6.52 15.37
N ALA A 101 -3.03 -5.82 14.24
CA ALA A 101 -4.23 -5.83 13.39
C ALA A 101 -4.57 -7.25 12.90
N ALA A 102 -3.56 -7.96 12.37
CA ALA A 102 -3.71 -9.31 11.85
C ALA A 102 -4.08 -10.32 12.96
N ASP A 103 -3.44 -10.25 14.13
CA ASP A 103 -3.69 -11.13 15.27
C ASP A 103 -5.11 -10.93 15.82
N ASN A 104 -5.58 -9.67 15.95
CA ASN A 104 -6.95 -9.40 16.40
C ASN A 104 -7.98 -9.93 15.39
N PHE A 105 -7.73 -9.78 14.09
CA PHE A 105 -8.61 -10.34 13.05
C PHE A 105 -8.63 -11.87 13.09
N LYS A 106 -7.45 -12.51 13.14
CA LYS A 106 -7.31 -13.97 13.23
C LYS A 106 -7.98 -14.55 14.48
N ALA A 107 -7.95 -13.80 15.59
CA ALA A 107 -8.63 -14.16 16.84
C ALA A 107 -10.15 -13.87 16.82
N GLY A 108 -10.71 -13.38 15.72
CA GLY A 108 -12.14 -13.10 15.57
C GLY A 108 -12.62 -11.87 16.35
N ARG A 109 -11.73 -10.94 16.71
CA ARG A 109 -12.08 -9.65 17.35
C ARG A 109 -12.53 -8.58 16.34
N CYS A 110 -12.28 -8.85 15.06
CA CYS A 110 -12.77 -8.09 13.92
C CYS A 110 -13.41 -9.06 12.92
N ASP A 111 -14.41 -8.58 12.17
CA ASP A 111 -15.06 -9.33 11.08
C ASP A 111 -14.29 -9.23 9.76
N ALA A 112 -13.48 -8.18 9.62
CA ALA A 112 -12.60 -7.94 8.49
C ALA A 112 -11.27 -7.30 8.93
N ALA A 113 -10.29 -7.26 8.02
CA ALA A 113 -9.06 -6.50 8.18
C ALA A 113 -8.60 -5.83 6.89
N GLY A 114 -8.01 -4.64 7.03
CA GLY A 114 -7.25 -3.96 5.98
C GLY A 114 -5.77 -3.96 6.37
N ILE A 115 -4.95 -4.71 5.64
CA ILE A 115 -3.53 -4.99 5.95
C ILE A 115 -2.73 -5.08 4.64
N SER A 116 -1.39 -5.11 4.70
CA SER A 116 -0.60 -5.36 3.48
C SER A 116 -0.95 -6.72 2.86
N THR A 117 -0.85 -6.83 1.54
CA THR A 117 -1.15 -8.11 0.87
C THR A 117 -0.15 -9.20 1.25
N MET A 118 1.12 -8.87 1.43
CA MET A 118 2.12 -9.79 2.00
C MET A 118 1.67 -10.34 3.35
N ARG A 119 1.14 -9.52 4.26
CA ARG A 119 0.57 -10.00 5.54
C ARG A 119 -0.67 -10.86 5.34
N ALA A 120 -1.51 -10.49 4.38
CA ALA A 120 -2.75 -11.19 4.07
C ALA A 120 -2.53 -12.59 3.47
N ARG A 121 -1.31 -12.90 2.99
CA ARG A 121 -0.93 -14.22 2.47
C ARG A 121 -1.21 -15.37 3.44
N GLN A 122 -1.13 -15.13 4.74
CA GLN A 122 -1.48 -16.13 5.74
C GLN A 122 -2.97 -16.54 5.72
N PHE A 123 -3.84 -15.72 5.12
CA PHE A 123 -5.27 -15.98 4.99
C PHE A 123 -5.64 -16.52 3.61
N ASN A 124 -4.84 -16.25 2.57
CA ASN A 124 -5.02 -16.80 1.23
C ASN A 124 -3.70 -16.72 0.45
N LEU A 125 -3.12 -17.88 0.10
CA LEU A 125 -1.81 -17.94 -0.56
C LEU A 125 -1.86 -17.35 -1.98
N PHE A 126 -2.89 -17.65 -2.76
CA PHE A 126 -3.06 -17.18 -4.14
C PHE A 126 -3.05 -15.64 -4.22
N MET A 127 -3.95 -15.00 -3.48
CA MET A 127 -4.07 -13.53 -3.44
C MET A 127 -2.86 -12.89 -2.75
N GLY A 128 -2.29 -13.52 -1.72
CA GLY A 128 -1.07 -13.04 -1.08
C GLY A 128 0.19 -13.13 -1.92
N SER A 129 0.14 -13.79 -3.08
CA SER A 129 1.27 -13.98 -4.00
C SER A 129 1.30 -12.96 -5.15
N ILE A 130 0.34 -12.02 -5.22
CA ILE A 130 0.31 -11.00 -6.28
C ILE A 130 1.55 -10.09 -6.27
N GLU A 131 2.18 -9.94 -5.10
CA GLU A 131 3.36 -9.08 -4.89
C GLU A 131 4.67 -9.85 -5.09
N ALA A 132 4.62 -11.02 -5.72
CA ALA A 132 5.81 -11.82 -6.00
C ALA A 132 6.90 -10.96 -6.66
N VAL A 133 8.12 -11.07 -6.14
CA VAL A 133 9.23 -10.20 -6.55
C VAL A 133 9.45 -10.26 -8.06
N GLY A 134 9.64 -9.08 -8.67
CA GLY A 134 9.82 -8.90 -10.11
C GLY A 134 8.64 -9.30 -10.99
N ALA A 135 7.47 -9.66 -10.43
CA ALA A 135 6.36 -10.21 -11.19
C ALA A 135 5.42 -9.15 -11.76
N VAL A 136 5.19 -8.07 -11.00
CA VAL A 136 4.45 -6.88 -11.43
C VAL A 136 5.24 -5.68 -10.93
N THR A 137 5.82 -4.93 -11.85
CA THR A 137 6.75 -3.83 -11.51
C THR A 137 6.27 -2.47 -11.98
N ASN A 138 5.20 -2.40 -12.79
CA ASN A 138 4.61 -1.14 -13.24
C ASN A 138 3.08 -1.13 -13.14
N TYR A 139 2.50 0.05 -13.31
CA TYR A 139 1.05 0.27 -13.17
C TYR A 139 0.21 -0.38 -14.26
N GLU A 140 0.74 -0.56 -15.47
CA GLU A 140 0.01 -1.21 -16.56
C GLU A 140 -0.20 -2.69 -16.26
N GLN A 141 0.87 -3.39 -15.83
CA GLN A 141 0.82 -4.76 -15.34
C GLN A 141 -0.12 -4.88 -14.14
N LEU A 142 0.00 -3.98 -13.16
CA LEU A 142 -0.85 -4.01 -11.97
C LEU A 142 -2.33 -3.76 -12.32
N ARG A 143 -2.61 -2.83 -13.23
CA ARG A 143 -3.99 -2.56 -13.70
C ARG A 143 -4.59 -3.79 -14.35
N LEU A 144 -3.84 -4.43 -15.25
CA LEU A 144 -4.30 -5.64 -15.91
C LEU A 144 -4.53 -6.79 -14.91
N LEU A 145 -3.64 -6.93 -13.91
CA LEU A 145 -3.84 -7.88 -12.82
C LEU A 145 -5.12 -7.61 -12.06
N LEU A 146 -5.30 -6.39 -11.54
CA LEU A 146 -6.45 -6.05 -10.69
C LEU A 146 -7.78 -6.21 -11.42
N ARG A 147 -7.85 -5.88 -12.72
CA ARG A 147 -9.01 -6.22 -13.56
C ARG A 147 -9.22 -7.73 -13.67
N THR A 148 -8.16 -8.49 -13.91
CA THR A 148 -8.25 -9.96 -14.05
C THR A 148 -8.75 -10.61 -12.77
N LEU A 149 -8.37 -10.11 -11.59
CA LEU A 149 -8.84 -10.61 -10.30
C LEU A 149 -10.34 -10.41 -10.05
N LEU A 150 -11.01 -9.54 -10.82
CA LEU A 150 -12.46 -9.33 -10.75
C LEU A 150 -13.25 -10.34 -11.56
N ASP A 151 -12.61 -11.12 -12.45
CA ASP A 151 -13.27 -12.19 -13.20
C ASP A 151 -13.95 -13.20 -12.25
N PRO A 152 -15.23 -13.54 -12.45
CA PRO A 152 -15.96 -14.50 -11.63
C PRO A 152 -15.25 -15.85 -11.45
N LYS A 153 -14.48 -16.30 -12.44
CA LYS A 153 -13.70 -17.54 -12.40
C LYS A 153 -12.58 -17.52 -11.37
N ILE A 154 -12.13 -16.33 -10.95
CA ILE A 154 -11.10 -16.16 -9.92
C ILE A 154 -11.69 -16.21 -8.51
N VAL A 155 -12.99 -15.97 -8.33
CA VAL A 155 -13.64 -15.91 -7.00
C VAL A 155 -13.30 -17.12 -6.11
N PRO A 156 -13.35 -18.38 -6.58
CA PRO A 156 -13.01 -19.52 -5.74
C PRO A 156 -11.56 -19.49 -5.22
N LEU A 157 -10.62 -18.92 -5.98
CA LEU A 157 -9.22 -18.78 -5.59
C LEU A 157 -9.00 -17.69 -4.54
N THR A 158 -9.94 -16.75 -4.42
CA THR A 158 -9.90 -15.70 -3.38
C THR A 158 -10.35 -16.18 -2.00
N ILE A 159 -10.87 -17.42 -1.91
CA ILE A 159 -11.42 -18.01 -0.69
C ILE A 159 -10.47 -19.07 -0.15
N THR A 160 -10.20 -19.00 1.15
CA THR A 160 -9.54 -20.06 1.92
C THR A 160 -10.24 -20.07 3.27
N GLU A 161 -11.25 -20.93 3.40
CA GLU A 161 -12.20 -20.85 4.50
C GLU A 161 -11.47 -20.86 5.87
N PRO A 162 -11.89 -20.01 6.83
CA PRO A 162 -13.09 -19.15 6.79
C PRO A 162 -12.87 -17.77 6.11
N TYR A 163 -11.75 -17.56 5.43
CA TYR A 163 -11.32 -16.25 4.95
C TYR A 163 -11.54 -16.02 3.47
N GLN A 164 -11.68 -14.75 3.08
CA GLN A 164 -11.65 -14.34 1.69
C GLN A 164 -11.07 -12.94 1.52
N ILE A 165 -10.26 -12.76 0.47
CA ILE A 165 -9.80 -11.44 0.02
C ILE A 165 -10.85 -10.85 -0.93
N LEU A 166 -11.45 -9.72 -0.56
CA LEU A 166 -12.49 -9.07 -1.39
C LEU A 166 -11.93 -8.00 -2.33
N GLY A 167 -10.82 -7.39 -1.96
CA GLY A 167 -10.26 -6.27 -2.69
C GLY A 167 -8.78 -6.12 -2.42
N VAL A 168 -8.10 -5.60 -3.43
CA VAL A 168 -6.68 -5.25 -3.39
C VAL A 168 -6.56 -3.82 -3.90
N LEU A 169 -5.89 -2.97 -3.15
CA LEU A 169 -5.64 -1.58 -3.51
C LEU A 169 -4.14 -1.35 -3.71
N PRO A 170 -3.73 -0.65 -4.78
CA PRO A 170 -2.35 -0.24 -4.96
C PRO A 170 -1.85 0.63 -3.81
N VAL A 171 -0.64 0.33 -3.34
CA VAL A 171 0.16 1.19 -2.48
C VAL A 171 1.24 1.88 -3.31
N GLY A 172 1.94 1.16 -4.19
CA GLY A 172 2.89 1.77 -5.13
C GLY A 172 4.17 0.95 -5.32
N GLY A 173 5.08 1.45 -6.15
CA GLY A 173 6.35 0.78 -6.43
C GLY A 173 7.22 0.67 -5.18
N THR A 174 7.83 -0.49 -4.96
CA THR A 174 8.83 -0.69 -3.91
C THR A 174 10.23 -0.51 -4.47
N TYR A 175 11.00 0.39 -3.89
CA TYR A 175 12.30 0.79 -4.41
C TYR A 175 13.43 0.48 -3.43
N ILE A 176 14.61 0.21 -4.00
CA ILE A 176 15.84 0.07 -3.23
C ILE A 176 16.30 1.45 -2.78
N HIS A 177 16.30 1.68 -1.46
CA HIS A 177 16.89 2.85 -0.84
C HIS A 177 18.25 2.46 -0.28
N VAL A 178 19.28 3.22 -0.64
CA VAL A 178 20.65 2.99 -0.21
C VAL A 178 21.17 4.21 0.54
N LYS A 179 21.89 4.00 1.64
CA LYS A 179 22.57 5.09 2.36
C LYS A 179 23.73 5.70 1.57
N ASP A 180 24.22 4.98 0.56
CA ASP A 180 25.39 5.34 -0.25
C ASP A 180 25.19 4.88 -1.70
N ARG A 181 25.23 5.83 -2.64
CA ARG A 181 25.16 5.62 -4.10
C ARG A 181 26.24 4.68 -4.64
N ALA A 182 27.32 4.47 -3.90
CA ALA A 182 28.32 3.48 -4.25
C ALA A 182 27.72 2.06 -4.32
N ILE A 183 26.61 1.78 -3.63
CA ILE A 183 25.88 0.52 -3.67
C ILE A 183 25.01 0.47 -4.95
N SER A 184 25.68 0.38 -6.10
CA SER A 184 25.06 0.57 -7.43
C SER A 184 24.75 -0.68 -8.22
N SER A 185 24.97 -1.85 -7.63
CA SER A 185 24.70 -3.15 -8.26
C SER A 185 24.51 -4.23 -7.19
N ILE A 186 24.06 -5.41 -7.61
CA ILE A 186 23.92 -6.59 -6.75
C ILE A 186 25.26 -6.94 -6.08
N GLU A 187 26.35 -6.92 -6.84
CA GLU A 187 27.68 -7.27 -6.35
C GLU A 187 28.19 -6.27 -5.29
N LYS A 188 27.83 -4.98 -5.43
CA LYS A 188 28.19 -3.97 -4.43
C LYS A 188 27.29 -3.97 -3.19
N ALA A 189 26.15 -4.67 -3.26
CA ALA A 189 25.29 -4.94 -2.11
C ALA A 189 25.83 -6.10 -1.25
N ALA A 190 26.73 -6.93 -1.78
CA ALA A 190 27.36 -7.99 -0.99
C ALA A 190 28.06 -7.43 0.26
N GLY A 191 27.89 -8.12 1.40
CA GLY A 191 28.36 -7.70 2.71
C GLY A 191 27.62 -6.51 3.33
N LYS A 192 26.66 -5.90 2.64
CA LYS A 192 25.83 -4.82 3.19
C LYS A 192 24.68 -5.37 4.02
N LYS A 193 24.24 -4.59 5.01
CA LYS A 193 23.10 -4.93 5.86
C LYS A 193 21.81 -4.46 5.20
N ILE A 194 20.85 -5.36 5.06
CA ILE A 194 19.54 -5.07 4.44
C ILE A 194 18.45 -5.35 5.47
N ALA A 195 17.57 -4.38 5.71
CA ALA A 195 16.38 -4.64 6.53
C ALA A 195 15.48 -5.65 5.81
N VAL A 196 15.11 -6.72 6.50
CA VAL A 196 14.15 -7.72 6.02
C VAL A 196 13.02 -7.84 7.03
N LEU A 197 11.80 -8.01 6.55
CA LEU A 197 10.68 -8.23 7.45
C LEU A 197 10.82 -9.61 8.11
N ASP A 198 10.78 -9.66 9.45
CA ASP A 198 11.04 -10.85 10.26
C ASP A 198 10.11 -12.03 9.96
N TRP A 199 8.89 -11.74 9.50
CA TRP A 199 7.90 -12.72 9.07
C TRP A 199 7.97 -13.06 7.57
N ASP A 200 8.77 -12.35 6.77
CA ASP A 200 8.90 -12.56 5.33
C ASP A 200 10.22 -13.26 5.00
N LYS A 201 10.19 -14.58 5.04
CA LYS A 201 11.35 -15.42 4.72
C LYS A 201 11.82 -15.23 3.26
N SER A 202 10.93 -14.82 2.36
CA SER A 202 11.24 -14.59 0.94
C SER A 202 12.34 -13.53 0.77
N GLN A 203 12.30 -12.47 1.58
CA GLN A 203 13.32 -11.42 1.59
C GLN A 203 14.65 -11.91 2.15
N THR A 204 14.61 -12.70 3.23
CA THR A 204 15.81 -13.25 3.85
C THR A 204 16.60 -14.12 2.88
N GLU A 205 15.90 -14.99 2.13
CA GLU A 205 16.52 -15.85 1.11
C GLU A 205 17.17 -15.04 -0.02
N ILE A 206 16.48 -14.00 -0.53
CA ILE A 206 17.03 -13.11 -1.57
C ILE A 206 18.29 -12.41 -1.08
N VAL A 207 18.24 -11.84 0.13
CA VAL A 207 19.37 -11.10 0.72
C VAL A 207 20.58 -12.02 0.93
N ASN A 208 20.38 -13.25 1.40
CA ASN A 208 21.45 -14.24 1.53
C ASN A 208 22.05 -14.62 0.17
N LYS A 209 21.23 -14.82 -0.87
CA LYS A 209 21.69 -15.19 -2.22
C LYS A 209 22.59 -14.14 -2.86
N ILE A 210 22.36 -12.86 -2.57
CA ILE A 210 23.21 -11.77 -3.08
C ILE A 210 24.44 -11.52 -2.19
N GLY A 211 24.70 -12.37 -1.19
CA GLY A 211 25.82 -12.26 -0.28
C GLY A 211 25.73 -11.08 0.69
N ALA A 212 24.53 -10.53 0.89
CA ALA A 212 24.26 -9.46 1.85
C ALA A 212 23.81 -10.03 3.21
N HIS A 213 23.68 -9.18 4.22
CA HIS A 213 23.32 -9.57 5.58
C HIS A 213 21.87 -9.15 5.91
N PRO A 214 20.94 -10.10 6.08
CA PRO A 214 19.58 -9.77 6.49
C PRO A 214 19.56 -9.30 7.95
N VAL A 215 18.95 -8.14 8.19
CA VAL A 215 18.70 -7.60 9.53
C VAL A 215 17.20 -7.62 9.79
N PRO A 216 16.72 -8.48 10.71
CA PRO A 216 15.30 -8.59 11.03
C PRO A 216 14.68 -7.24 11.43
N SER A 217 13.53 -6.94 10.85
CA SER A 217 12.79 -5.69 10.98
C SER A 217 11.29 -5.93 10.91
N ASN A 218 10.50 -4.91 11.20
CA ASN A 218 9.07 -4.85 10.96
C ASN A 218 8.67 -3.45 10.46
N LEU A 219 7.39 -3.29 10.09
CA LEU A 219 6.87 -2.04 9.54
C LEU A 219 6.92 -0.85 10.52
N SER A 220 7.14 -1.09 11.80
CA SER A 220 7.26 -0.05 12.82
C SER A 220 8.72 0.38 13.08
N ASN A 221 9.72 -0.42 12.71
CA ASN A 221 11.12 -0.13 13.04
C ASN A 221 12.11 -0.08 11.86
N PHE A 222 11.77 -0.59 10.67
CA PHE A 222 12.72 -0.67 9.54
C PHE A 222 13.32 0.70 9.18
N ALA A 223 12.50 1.76 9.17
CA ALA A 223 12.96 3.09 8.86
C ALA A 223 13.89 3.66 9.93
N SER A 224 13.65 3.36 11.21
CA SER A 224 14.55 3.77 12.30
C SER A 224 15.91 3.08 12.20
N GLN A 225 15.94 1.80 11.80
CA GLN A 225 17.21 1.09 11.57
C GLN A 225 18.00 1.74 10.43
N PHE A 226 17.32 2.14 9.36
CA PHE A 226 17.94 2.82 8.22
C PHE A 226 18.42 4.23 8.56
N ASN A 227 17.56 5.05 9.16
CA ASN A 227 17.86 6.43 9.55
C ASN A 227 19.02 6.52 10.55
N ASN A 228 19.20 5.49 11.39
CA ASN A 228 20.29 5.40 12.36
C ASN A 228 21.51 4.63 11.83
N GLY A 229 21.54 4.23 10.57
CA GLY A 229 22.66 3.53 9.93
C GLY A 229 22.91 2.10 10.42
N GLN A 230 21.93 1.47 11.08
CA GLN A 230 22.00 0.06 11.50
C GLN A 230 21.94 -0.89 10.31
N VAL A 231 21.22 -0.47 9.26
CA VAL A 231 21.19 -1.12 7.94
C VAL A 231 21.67 -0.16 6.87
N ASP A 232 22.23 -0.71 5.79
CA ASP A 232 22.74 0.05 4.65
C ASP A 232 21.68 0.21 3.54
N ILE A 233 20.73 -0.72 3.46
CA ILE A 233 19.72 -0.81 2.41
C ILE A 233 18.36 -1.12 3.03
N ILE A 234 17.31 -0.47 2.52
CA ILE A 234 15.91 -0.87 2.74
C ILE A 234 15.18 -0.97 1.40
N VAL A 235 14.17 -1.83 1.33
CA VAL A 235 13.23 -1.90 0.22
C VAL A 235 11.89 -1.40 0.74
N ALA A 236 11.42 -0.27 0.20
CA ALA A 236 10.22 0.39 0.70
C ALA A 236 9.50 1.14 -0.42
N PRO A 237 8.17 1.34 -0.32
CA PRO A 237 7.46 2.17 -1.27
C PRO A 237 7.81 3.65 -1.09
N ALA A 238 7.80 4.40 -2.18
CA ALA A 238 8.11 5.83 -2.16
C ALA A 238 7.18 6.64 -1.22
N LEU A 239 5.92 6.20 -1.06
CA LEU A 239 4.94 6.80 -0.13
C LEU A 239 5.44 6.95 1.30
N VAL A 240 6.33 6.05 1.76
CA VAL A 240 6.77 6.06 3.15
C VAL A 240 7.98 6.97 3.39
N PHE A 241 8.50 7.61 2.34
CA PHE A 241 9.65 8.52 2.41
C PHE A 241 9.44 9.68 3.38
N ARG A 242 8.30 10.38 3.27
CA ARG A 242 7.97 11.53 4.12
C ARG A 242 7.56 11.10 5.53
N PRO A 243 6.58 10.19 5.72
CA PRO A 243 6.13 9.77 7.04
C PRO A 243 7.24 9.25 7.96
N PHE A 244 8.25 8.57 7.40
CA PHE A 244 9.37 8.05 8.17
C PHE A 244 10.67 8.86 8.04
N GLU A 245 10.60 10.05 7.44
CA GLU A 245 11.74 10.96 7.30
C GLU A 245 12.98 10.26 6.69
N LEU A 246 12.78 9.41 5.65
CA LEU A 246 13.83 8.58 5.07
C LEU A 246 15.00 9.40 4.48
N SER A 247 14.80 10.70 4.27
CA SER A 247 15.88 11.65 3.95
C SER A 247 17.01 11.63 4.98
N ARG A 248 16.74 11.29 6.25
CA ARG A 248 17.77 11.18 7.30
C ARG A 248 18.74 10.03 7.03
N GLY A 249 18.22 8.84 6.71
CA GLY A 249 19.04 7.68 6.37
C GLY A 249 19.73 7.79 5.01
N LEU A 250 19.10 8.49 4.06
CA LEU A 250 19.72 8.79 2.77
C LEU A 250 20.84 9.83 2.90
N GLY A 251 20.69 10.83 3.77
CA GLY A 251 21.68 11.90 3.94
C GLY A 251 21.99 12.63 2.62
N GLU A 252 23.27 12.93 2.40
CA GLU A 252 23.76 13.54 1.14
C GLU A 252 24.19 12.48 0.11
N ASN A 253 24.73 11.35 0.58
CA ASN A 253 25.36 10.33 -0.26
C ASN A 253 24.41 9.24 -0.74
N GLY A 254 23.25 9.10 -0.11
CA GLY A 254 22.28 8.05 -0.43
C GLY A 254 21.42 8.38 -1.65
N GLY A 255 20.58 7.41 -1.98
CA GLY A 255 19.58 7.55 -3.03
C GLY A 255 18.61 6.38 -3.11
N ILE A 256 17.70 6.50 -4.06
CA ILE A 256 16.60 5.58 -4.33
C ILE A 256 16.70 5.18 -5.79
N TYR A 257 16.94 3.91 -6.07
CA TYR A 257 17.00 3.45 -7.46
C TYR A 257 15.61 3.44 -8.07
N ARG A 258 15.46 4.06 -9.25
CA ARG A 258 14.24 4.03 -10.07
C ARG A 258 14.06 2.66 -10.74
N LEU A 259 13.96 1.63 -9.92
CA LEU A 259 13.74 0.24 -10.29
C LEU A 259 12.74 -0.35 -9.28
N PRO A 260 11.43 -0.35 -9.60
CA PRO A 260 10.46 -1.03 -8.75
C PRO A 260 10.74 -2.53 -8.73
N LEU A 261 10.96 -3.10 -7.55
CA LEU A 261 11.15 -4.56 -7.39
C LEU A 261 9.82 -5.31 -7.43
N THR A 262 8.76 -4.67 -6.96
CA THR A 262 7.37 -5.13 -7.04
C THR A 262 6.44 -3.95 -6.78
N GLN A 263 5.18 -4.07 -7.16
CA GLN A 263 4.13 -3.14 -6.77
C GLN A 263 3.52 -3.60 -5.44
N MET A 264 3.69 -2.79 -4.39
CA MET A 264 3.05 -3.02 -3.11
C MET A 264 1.56 -2.68 -3.19
N THR A 265 0.78 -3.40 -2.42
CA THR A 265 -0.67 -3.41 -2.38
C THR A 265 -1.15 -3.68 -0.94
N ALA A 266 -2.37 -3.25 -0.65
CA ALA A 266 -3.10 -3.57 0.56
C ALA A 266 -4.29 -4.46 0.23
N SER A 267 -4.56 -5.45 1.07
CA SER A 267 -5.68 -6.39 0.92
C SER A 267 -6.75 -6.12 1.97
N PHE A 268 -8.00 -6.20 1.53
CA PHE A 268 -9.16 -6.28 2.43
C PHE A 268 -9.62 -7.73 2.56
N VAL A 269 -9.41 -8.30 3.75
CA VAL A 269 -9.76 -9.69 4.08
C VAL A 269 -10.99 -9.72 4.98
N ILE A 270 -11.91 -10.64 4.72
CA ILE A 270 -13.08 -10.89 5.57
C ILE A 270 -13.03 -12.28 6.19
N ASN A 271 -13.70 -12.44 7.32
CA ASN A 271 -14.11 -13.74 7.84
C ASN A 271 -15.55 -14.03 7.37
N ARG A 272 -15.69 -14.91 6.39
CA ARG A 272 -16.97 -15.25 5.74
C ARG A 272 -17.96 -15.81 6.74
N ASP A 273 -17.54 -16.77 7.55
CA ASP A 273 -18.40 -17.44 8.53
C ASP A 273 -19.02 -16.46 9.54
N ARG A 274 -18.26 -15.45 9.97
CA ARG A 274 -18.76 -14.43 10.88
C ARG A 274 -19.78 -13.52 10.22
N ILE A 275 -19.49 -13.06 8.99
CA ILE A 275 -20.38 -12.18 8.26
C ILE A 275 -21.67 -12.91 7.85
N LYS A 276 -21.58 -14.19 7.45
CA LYS A 276 -22.74 -15.03 7.09
C LYS A 276 -23.78 -15.17 8.21
N LYS A 277 -23.38 -15.04 9.48
CA LYS A 277 -24.31 -15.02 10.63
C LYS A 277 -25.23 -13.81 10.62
N GLN A 278 -24.78 -12.68 10.06
CA GLN A 278 -25.55 -11.44 9.95
C GLN A 278 -26.19 -11.28 8.56
N LEU A 279 -25.54 -11.82 7.53
CA LEU A 279 -25.94 -11.73 6.13
C LEU A 279 -25.87 -13.12 5.46
N PRO A 280 -26.89 -13.98 5.62
CA PRO A 280 -26.86 -15.37 5.12
C PRO A 280 -26.64 -15.49 3.60
N ASP A 281 -27.12 -14.51 2.83
CA ASP A 281 -26.97 -14.38 1.39
C ASP A 281 -25.69 -13.62 0.97
N LEU A 282 -24.64 -13.67 1.81
CA LEU A 282 -23.37 -12.98 1.60
C LEU A 282 -22.81 -13.17 0.19
N ASP A 283 -22.81 -14.39 -0.33
CA ASP A 283 -22.20 -14.70 -1.62
C ASP A 283 -22.89 -13.95 -2.78
N GLU A 284 -24.22 -13.80 -2.76
CA GLU A 284 -24.96 -12.99 -3.74
C GLU A 284 -24.61 -11.51 -3.65
N LYS A 285 -24.47 -10.99 -2.42
CA LYS A 285 -24.10 -9.59 -2.18
C LYS A 285 -22.66 -9.31 -2.61
N LEU A 286 -21.75 -10.27 -2.43
CA LEU A 286 -20.38 -10.16 -2.91
C LEU A 286 -20.28 -10.19 -4.44
N VAL A 287 -21.14 -10.95 -5.13
CA VAL A 287 -21.24 -10.88 -6.60
C VAL A 287 -21.63 -9.48 -7.06
N ALA A 288 -22.66 -8.89 -6.44
CA ALA A 288 -23.07 -7.52 -6.75
C ALA A 288 -21.94 -6.52 -6.46
N PHE A 289 -21.27 -6.63 -5.30
CA PHE A 289 -20.13 -5.77 -4.96
C PHE A 289 -18.98 -5.88 -5.98
N ARG A 290 -18.66 -7.08 -6.46
CA ARG A 290 -17.62 -7.27 -7.49
C ARG A 290 -18.01 -6.65 -8.83
N ALA A 291 -19.28 -6.71 -9.22
CA ALA A 291 -19.76 -6.03 -10.43
C ALA A 291 -19.60 -4.51 -10.33
N ILE A 292 -19.88 -3.93 -9.16
CA ILE A 292 -19.58 -2.51 -8.89
C ILE A 292 -18.07 -2.25 -9.01
N ALA A 293 -17.25 -3.07 -8.36
CA ALA A 293 -15.80 -2.91 -8.41
C ALA A 293 -15.27 -2.97 -9.85
N ASP A 294 -15.77 -3.89 -10.68
CA ASP A 294 -15.41 -4.02 -12.09
C ASP A 294 -15.82 -2.80 -12.92
N GLN A 295 -17.03 -2.28 -12.70
CA GLN A 295 -17.52 -1.08 -13.39
C GLN A 295 -16.65 0.16 -13.12
N PHE A 296 -16.12 0.32 -11.90
CA PHE A 296 -15.40 1.52 -11.48
C PHE A 296 -13.88 1.33 -11.33
N VAL A 297 -13.34 0.13 -11.60
CA VAL A 297 -11.94 -0.20 -11.33
C VAL A 297 -10.98 0.79 -11.97
N ASP A 298 -11.22 1.21 -13.21
CA ASP A 298 -10.31 2.12 -13.92
C ASP A 298 -10.27 3.52 -13.32
N GLN A 299 -11.42 4.04 -12.91
CA GLN A 299 -11.50 5.36 -12.30
C GLN A 299 -10.81 5.35 -10.92
N ILE A 300 -11.06 4.31 -10.13
CA ILE A 300 -10.41 4.10 -8.83
C ILE A 300 -8.89 3.97 -9.02
N LEU A 301 -8.44 3.20 -10.01
CA LEU A 301 -7.01 3.04 -10.28
C LEU A 301 -6.36 4.32 -10.81
N ASN A 302 -7.02 5.09 -11.68
CA ASN A 302 -6.50 6.38 -12.14
C ASN A 302 -6.27 7.33 -10.96
N GLN A 303 -7.24 7.43 -10.04
CA GLN A 303 -7.13 8.28 -8.85
C GLN A 303 -6.07 7.78 -7.87
N THR A 304 -5.99 6.47 -7.69
CA THR A 304 -4.99 5.85 -6.83
C THR A 304 -3.58 6.09 -7.38
N TYR A 305 -3.36 5.86 -8.67
CA TYR A 305 -2.07 6.09 -9.31
C TYR A 305 -1.67 7.56 -9.32
N ALA A 306 -2.60 8.48 -9.61
CA ALA A 306 -2.31 9.91 -9.55
C ALA A 306 -1.86 10.37 -8.16
N TRP A 307 -2.45 9.79 -7.09
CA TRP A 307 -1.99 10.05 -5.73
C TRP A 307 -0.60 9.49 -5.46
N ILE A 308 -0.34 8.24 -5.87
CA ILE A 308 0.98 7.62 -5.70
C ILE A 308 2.03 8.46 -6.44
N ASP A 309 1.78 8.82 -7.70
CA ASP A 309 2.69 9.63 -8.53
C ASP A 309 2.99 10.99 -7.91
N LYS A 310 1.97 11.66 -7.36
CA LYS A 310 2.18 12.90 -6.59
C LYS A 310 3.08 12.67 -5.39
N ALA A 311 2.86 11.58 -4.66
CA ALA A 311 3.68 11.25 -3.50
C ALA A 311 5.13 10.95 -3.86
N GLU A 312 5.38 10.28 -5.00
CA GLU A 312 6.73 10.02 -5.52
C GLU A 312 7.40 11.30 -6.05
N ALA A 313 6.65 12.17 -6.74
CA ALA A 313 7.16 13.42 -7.29
C ALA A 313 7.61 14.42 -6.23
N ASP A 314 6.99 14.38 -5.05
CA ASP A 314 7.37 15.20 -3.90
C ASP A 314 8.70 14.77 -3.26
N ILE A 315 9.26 13.60 -3.62
CA ILE A 315 10.60 13.19 -3.19
C ILE A 315 11.64 14.04 -3.94
N PRO A 316 12.57 14.72 -3.25
CA PRO A 316 13.56 15.56 -3.90
C PRO A 316 14.32 14.81 -4.99
N SER A 317 14.35 15.39 -6.21
CA SER A 317 14.93 14.77 -7.41
C SER A 317 16.36 14.26 -7.22
N ARG A 318 17.14 14.92 -6.35
CA ARG A 318 18.51 14.52 -5.99
C ARG A 318 18.60 13.10 -5.46
N TYR A 319 17.58 12.57 -4.80
CA TYR A 319 17.61 11.23 -4.22
C TYR A 319 17.42 10.14 -5.25
N TRP A 320 16.77 10.44 -6.37
CA TRP A 320 16.47 9.42 -7.35
C TRP A 320 17.67 9.10 -8.24
N LEU A 321 18.03 7.82 -8.29
CA LEU A 321 19.14 7.27 -9.07
C LEU A 321 18.60 6.48 -10.25
N ALA A 322 19.22 6.68 -11.42
CA ALA A 322 19.02 5.77 -12.54
C ALA A 322 19.81 4.49 -12.30
N ILE A 323 19.32 3.37 -12.86
CA ILE A 323 20.08 2.13 -12.91
C ILE A 323 20.75 1.98 -14.27
N ASP A 324 21.96 1.43 -14.27
CA ASP A 324 22.62 1.04 -15.51
C ASP A 324 21.83 -0.11 -16.19
N PRO A 325 21.59 -0.06 -17.52
CA PRO A 325 20.81 -1.09 -18.21
C PRO A 325 21.36 -2.53 -18.08
N GLN A 326 22.67 -2.72 -17.92
CA GLN A 326 23.23 -4.05 -17.68
C GLN A 326 22.89 -4.55 -16.28
N ASN A 327 22.93 -3.67 -15.28
CA ASN A 327 22.52 -4.02 -13.93
C ASN A 327 21.03 -4.30 -13.86
N GLU A 328 20.19 -3.55 -14.59
CA GLU A 328 18.75 -3.79 -14.66
C GLU A 328 18.42 -5.22 -15.13
N LYS A 329 19.10 -5.70 -16.18
CA LYS A 329 18.95 -7.10 -16.64
C LYS A 329 19.34 -8.11 -15.57
N LYS A 330 20.47 -7.89 -14.87
CA LYS A 330 20.89 -8.76 -13.76
C LYS A 330 19.86 -8.78 -12.62
N TYR A 331 19.27 -7.63 -12.28
CA TYR A 331 18.19 -7.58 -11.30
C TYR A 331 16.97 -8.37 -11.78
N ALA A 332 16.54 -8.19 -13.03
CA ALA A 332 15.40 -8.92 -13.59
C ALA A 332 15.63 -10.45 -13.53
N GLU A 333 16.80 -10.93 -13.94
CA GLU A 333 17.18 -12.34 -13.86
C GLU A 333 17.20 -12.86 -12.42
N MET A 334 17.84 -12.13 -11.50
CA MET A 334 17.90 -12.49 -10.09
C MET A 334 16.51 -12.58 -9.46
N LEU A 335 15.64 -11.58 -9.69
CA LEU A 335 14.28 -11.54 -9.16
C LEU A 335 13.45 -12.70 -9.73
N ARG A 336 13.62 -13.03 -11.01
CA ARG A 336 12.98 -14.17 -11.66
C ARG A 336 13.42 -15.50 -11.03
N THR A 337 14.72 -15.72 -10.90
CA THR A 337 15.26 -16.93 -10.26
C THR A 337 14.74 -17.06 -8.83
N ALA A 338 14.77 -15.98 -8.06
CA ALA A 338 14.25 -15.98 -6.71
C ALA A 338 12.76 -16.29 -6.68
N ARG A 339 11.96 -15.68 -7.57
CA ARG A 339 10.53 -15.96 -7.71
C ARG A 339 10.25 -17.44 -7.96
N ILE A 340 10.91 -18.05 -8.96
CA ILE A 340 10.77 -19.48 -9.28
C ILE A 340 11.06 -20.36 -8.06
N GLU A 341 12.16 -20.08 -7.38
CA GLU A 341 12.59 -20.86 -6.22
C GLU A 341 11.64 -20.71 -5.04
N MET A 342 11.18 -19.49 -4.77
CA MET A 342 10.22 -19.21 -3.70
C MET A 342 8.86 -19.86 -3.99
N THR A 343 8.45 -19.95 -5.26
CA THR A 343 7.29 -20.76 -5.66
C THR A 343 7.49 -22.24 -5.34
N LYS A 344 8.67 -22.81 -5.69
CA LYS A 344 9.00 -24.21 -5.38
C LYS A 344 9.03 -24.50 -3.88
N GLN A 345 9.42 -23.52 -3.07
CA GLN A 345 9.44 -23.60 -1.60
C GLN A 345 8.07 -23.34 -0.96
N GLY A 346 7.03 -23.04 -1.75
CA GLY A 346 5.66 -22.82 -1.28
C GLY A 346 5.40 -21.41 -0.72
N TYR A 347 6.31 -20.45 -0.91
CA TYR A 347 6.08 -19.05 -0.53
C TYR A 347 5.09 -18.33 -1.44
N TYR A 348 5.05 -18.74 -2.71
CA TYR A 348 4.10 -18.23 -3.69
C TYR A 348 3.21 -19.34 -4.23
N ASP A 349 1.98 -18.99 -4.54
CA ASP A 349 1.03 -19.87 -5.21
C ASP A 349 1.41 -20.04 -6.69
N PRO A 350 1.65 -21.27 -7.19
CA PRO A 350 2.02 -21.50 -8.59
C PRO A 350 1.00 -20.95 -9.60
N LYS A 351 -0.31 -21.01 -9.30
CA LYS A 351 -1.34 -20.50 -10.21
C LYS A 351 -1.30 -18.98 -10.31
N MET A 352 -0.98 -18.31 -9.19
CA MET A 352 -0.77 -16.87 -9.22
C MET A 352 0.46 -16.53 -10.06
N ILE A 353 1.58 -17.23 -9.86
CA ILE A 353 2.82 -16.98 -10.60
C ILE A 353 2.63 -17.17 -12.11
N GLU A 354 1.93 -18.23 -12.51
CA GLU A 354 1.53 -18.46 -13.90
C GLU A 354 0.68 -17.30 -14.45
N LEU A 355 -0.29 -16.81 -13.67
CA LEU A 355 -1.11 -15.65 -14.05
C LEU A 355 -0.26 -14.38 -14.23
N LEU A 356 0.64 -14.08 -13.28
CA LEU A 356 1.51 -12.90 -13.35
C LEU A 356 2.44 -12.98 -14.57
N LYS A 357 2.97 -14.16 -14.88
CA LYS A 357 3.78 -14.37 -16.09
C LYS A 357 2.97 -14.12 -17.37
N ARG A 358 1.74 -14.65 -17.45
CA ARG A 358 0.84 -14.37 -18.60
C ARG A 358 0.58 -12.88 -18.79
N ILE A 359 0.43 -12.14 -17.69
CA ILE A 359 0.28 -10.67 -17.73
C ILE A 359 1.53 -10.00 -18.30
N ARG A 360 2.72 -10.33 -17.79
CA ARG A 360 3.98 -9.78 -18.31
C ARG A 360 4.17 -10.11 -19.79
N CYS A 361 3.94 -11.35 -20.18
CA CYS A 361 4.10 -11.81 -21.56
C CYS A 361 3.04 -11.30 -22.53
N LYS A 362 1.87 -10.89 -22.04
CA LYS A 362 0.87 -10.21 -22.86
C LYS A 362 1.30 -8.77 -23.20
N LEU A 363 1.98 -8.10 -22.26
CA LEU A 363 2.40 -6.71 -22.41
C LEU A 363 3.80 -6.57 -23.05
N ALA A 364 4.68 -7.55 -22.86
CA ALA A 364 6.04 -7.60 -23.39
C ALA A 364 6.37 -9.04 -23.88
N PRO A 365 5.78 -9.48 -25.01
CA PRO A 365 5.94 -10.83 -25.53
C PRO A 365 7.39 -11.18 -25.95
N GLU A 366 8.22 -10.17 -26.19
CA GLU A 366 9.63 -10.29 -26.54
C GLU A 366 10.53 -10.69 -25.36
N ASN A 367 10.02 -10.64 -24.13
CA ASN A 367 10.79 -11.04 -22.95
C ASN A 367 11.19 -12.52 -23.01
N ALA A 368 12.45 -12.80 -22.68
CA ALA A 368 13.02 -14.15 -22.76
C ALA A 368 12.29 -15.20 -21.89
N GLU A 369 11.58 -14.78 -20.83
CA GLU A 369 10.80 -15.68 -19.97
C GLU A 369 9.53 -16.23 -20.64
N CYS A 370 9.04 -15.57 -21.70
CA CYS A 370 7.74 -15.87 -22.32
C CYS A 370 7.74 -17.13 -23.19
N THR A 371 8.92 -17.65 -23.52
CA THR A 371 9.10 -18.93 -24.20
C THR A 371 9.45 -20.07 -23.25
N GLN A 372 9.65 -19.78 -21.96
CA GLN A 372 10.06 -20.76 -20.94
C GLN A 372 8.84 -21.30 -20.19
N THR A 373 8.98 -22.42 -19.48
CA THR A 373 7.90 -23.11 -18.74
C THR A 373 8.23 -23.40 -17.27
N ASP A 374 9.31 -22.79 -16.77
CA ASP A 374 9.90 -22.94 -15.44
C ASP A 374 9.21 -22.11 -14.34
N GLU A 375 8.23 -21.29 -14.70
CA GLU A 375 7.39 -20.46 -13.83
C GLU A 375 5.93 -20.89 -13.85
#